data_AF-A0A1A6AKT5-F1
#
_entry.id   AF-A0A1A6AKT5-F1
#
_cell.length_a   1.000
_cell.length_b   1.000
_cell.length_c   1.000
_cell.angle_alpha   90.00
_cell.angle_beta   90.00
_cell.angle_gamma   90.00
#
_symmetry.space_group_name_H-M   'P 1'
#
loop_
_entity.id
_entity.type
_entity.pdbx_description
1 polymer ?
#
loop_
_entity_poly.entity_id
_entity_poly.type
_entity_poly.pdbx_seq_one_letter_code
_entity_poly.pdbx_strand_id
1 'polypeptide(L)'
;MLEQTLKVVKNDYNNMLSKGHEDIRHQIVLPLLEGLGYKKDWIKNEDNANKKTREKIDISIYINKNFKKLFYIEVKNGYDKLTDINCSQLTSYMHSKNIEWGILTNGTLFILYNNNIDGDCYQKEVLRFYLFQPIKKDEHYSKIRNKNNLKYFSYKYLFKTKVTNYFRYLKQYRLTFDNFHSFRQYDSVLYNYFDYLSEQGIDFDLANIRPNTFKKFIIETIKKKKVDNCKRNLNYLTTLTNKYAYIRGFYDKILAKGNNINPFKSLNKESILCDLNLELKKIEHNKSIEPLTKEEIYLLLKSYKNKRNYLRNEIILLLLVYTGLDLKEIQQLEIQNINFEKSQICIKDRCIPIHENLSKLIKQYIDKRKKENIKSNYLICCKYHDEYSSMDQSGFNNLISKQFNNIKEISDERKKMLTPSFIKWSLIKKLFHNGIKIEDLVKFTGLSLSTIDDYLKDEIKQKGNAENIRKKHPYNSIFESISNI
;
A
#
# COMPACT_ATOMS: atom_id res chain seq x y z
N MET A 1 0.98 -27.84 14.93
CA MET A 1 2.09 -28.50 14.20
C MET A 1 3.09 -27.48 13.64
N LEU A 2 2.86 -26.82 12.49
CA LEU A 2 3.88 -25.91 11.88
C LEU A 2 4.37 -24.78 12.80
N GLU A 3 3.48 -24.12 13.55
CA GLU A 3 3.89 -23.07 14.50
C GLU A 3 4.73 -23.63 15.68
N GLN A 4 4.49 -24.88 16.09
CA GLN A 4 5.31 -25.55 17.11
C GLN A 4 6.67 -25.93 16.53
N THR A 5 6.71 -26.49 15.32
CA THR A 5 7.97 -26.77 14.61
C THR A 5 8.82 -25.52 14.47
N LEU A 6 8.23 -24.38 14.11
CA LEU A 6 8.95 -23.11 14.03
C LEU A 6 9.53 -22.66 15.37
N LYS A 7 8.83 -22.90 16.49
CA LYS A 7 9.35 -22.58 17.82
C LYS A 7 10.56 -23.44 18.16
N VAL A 8 10.48 -24.74 17.87
CA VAL A 8 11.57 -25.70 18.08
C VAL A 8 12.77 -25.33 17.23
N VAL A 9 12.62 -25.21 15.92
CA VAL A 9 13.70 -24.86 14.98
C VAL A 9 14.38 -23.53 15.33
N LYS A 10 13.63 -22.54 15.83
CA LYS A 10 14.21 -21.27 16.30
C LYS A 10 15.04 -21.43 17.57
N ASN A 11 14.55 -22.23 18.51
CA ASN A 11 15.27 -22.52 19.74
C ASN A 11 16.56 -23.26 19.41
N ASP A 12 16.48 -24.28 18.56
CA ASP A 12 17.63 -25.06 18.13
C ASP A 12 18.67 -24.15 17.46
N TYR A 13 18.26 -23.31 16.50
CA TYR A 13 19.16 -22.35 15.84
C TYR A 13 19.90 -21.43 16.81
N ASN A 14 19.24 -20.99 17.88
CA ASN A 14 19.84 -20.08 18.87
C ASN A 14 20.82 -20.81 19.80
N ASN A 15 20.61 -22.11 20.04
CA ASN A 15 21.40 -22.92 20.96
C ASN A 15 22.52 -23.72 20.26
N MET A 16 22.56 -23.70 18.92
CA MET A 16 23.61 -24.34 18.13
C MET A 16 24.99 -23.76 18.43
N LEU A 17 25.92 -24.64 18.83
CA LEU A 17 27.33 -24.32 19.07
C LEU A 17 28.09 -24.01 17.76
N SER A 18 27.81 -24.78 16.72
CA SER A 18 28.32 -24.59 15.36
C SER A 18 27.16 -24.36 14.39
N LYS A 19 27.38 -23.49 13.40
CA LYS A 19 26.43 -23.24 12.30
C LYS A 19 27.02 -23.68 10.96
N GLY A 20 27.73 -24.81 11.02
CA GLY A 20 28.26 -25.47 9.83
C GLY A 20 27.13 -26.00 8.96
N HIS A 21 27.44 -26.25 7.69
CA HIS A 21 26.53 -26.75 6.68
C HIS A 21 25.72 -27.97 7.16
N GLU A 22 26.39 -28.97 7.75
CA GLU A 22 25.76 -30.19 8.25
C GLU A 22 24.83 -29.96 9.43
N ASP A 23 25.21 -29.09 10.35
CA ASP A 23 24.37 -28.76 11.51
C ASP A 23 23.11 -28.03 11.06
N ILE A 24 23.23 -27.08 10.14
CA ILE A 24 22.10 -26.36 9.56
C ILE A 24 21.18 -27.34 8.82
N ARG A 25 21.75 -28.25 8.02
CA ARG A 25 20.99 -29.26 7.28
C ARG A 25 20.13 -30.10 8.23
N HIS A 26 20.74 -30.69 9.25
CA HIS A 26 20.09 -31.68 10.11
C HIS A 26 19.22 -31.08 11.22
N GLN A 27 19.64 -29.97 11.83
CA GLN A 27 18.94 -29.40 12.98
C GLN A 27 17.89 -28.36 12.59
N ILE A 28 18.02 -27.75 11.40
CA ILE A 28 17.16 -26.63 10.98
C ILE A 28 16.34 -26.98 9.75
N VAL A 29 16.99 -27.40 8.67
CA VAL A 29 16.34 -27.60 7.37
C VAL A 29 15.44 -28.84 7.39
N LEU A 30 15.96 -30.00 7.77
CA LEU A 30 15.18 -31.25 7.81
C LEU A 30 13.95 -31.17 8.76
N PRO A 31 14.06 -30.69 10.01
CA PRO A 31 12.90 -30.59 10.90
C PRO A 31 11.85 -29.60 10.38
N LEU A 32 12.28 -28.51 9.74
CA LEU A 32 11.35 -27.56 9.12
C LEU A 32 10.61 -28.21 7.95
N LEU A 33 11.29 -28.98 7.09
CA LEU A 33 10.65 -29.70 5.99
C LEU A 33 9.63 -30.72 6.50
N GLU A 34 9.93 -31.44 7.57
CA GLU A 34 8.97 -32.34 8.22
C GLU A 34 7.73 -31.59 8.70
N GLY A 35 7.90 -30.44 9.38
CA GLY A 35 6.78 -29.58 9.80
C GLY A 35 5.99 -28.99 8.65
N LEU A 36 6.62 -28.87 7.47
CA LEU A 36 6.00 -28.47 6.20
C LEU A 36 5.33 -29.63 5.46
N GLY A 37 5.31 -30.84 6.05
CA GLY A 37 4.59 -32.01 5.56
C GLY A 37 5.35 -32.85 4.54
N TYR A 38 6.66 -32.68 4.41
CA TYR A 38 7.52 -33.62 3.69
C TYR A 38 7.81 -34.83 4.59
N LYS A 39 7.79 -36.03 4.03
CA LYS A 39 8.04 -37.25 4.82
C LYS A 39 9.51 -37.64 4.78
N LYS A 40 10.03 -38.18 5.89
CA LYS A 40 11.43 -38.63 6.02
C LYS A 40 11.82 -39.64 4.94
N ASP A 41 10.94 -40.58 4.60
CA ASP A 41 11.16 -41.60 3.57
C ASP A 41 11.27 -41.03 2.14
N TRP A 42 10.88 -39.77 1.93
CA TRP A 42 11.03 -39.10 0.64
C TRP A 42 12.38 -38.41 0.48
N ILE A 43 13.12 -38.22 1.56
CA ILE A 43 14.31 -37.39 1.64
C ILE A 43 15.54 -38.26 1.43
N LYS A 44 16.39 -37.85 0.48
CA LYS A 44 17.71 -38.43 0.24
C LYS A 44 18.77 -37.33 0.38
N ASN A 45 19.73 -37.55 1.25
CA ASN A 45 20.87 -36.66 1.43
C ASN A 45 21.95 -36.97 0.38
N GLU A 46 22.66 -35.94 -0.07
CA GLU A 46 23.83 -36.07 -0.96
C GLU A 46 23.55 -36.86 -2.25
N ASP A 47 22.47 -36.51 -2.93
CA ASP A 47 22.11 -37.19 -4.18
C ASP A 47 22.89 -36.64 -5.37
N ASN A 48 23.09 -37.47 -6.40
CA ASN A 48 23.81 -37.06 -7.61
C ASN A 48 22.96 -36.09 -8.44
N ALA A 49 23.27 -34.80 -8.35
CA ALA A 49 22.62 -33.74 -9.12
C ALA A 49 22.96 -33.86 -10.61
N ASN A 50 24.20 -34.24 -10.93
CA ASN A 50 24.66 -34.45 -12.29
C ASN A 50 25.54 -35.70 -12.40
N LYS A 51 25.12 -36.65 -13.25
CA LYS A 51 25.82 -37.93 -13.44
C LYS A 51 27.21 -37.75 -14.07
N LYS A 52 27.45 -36.66 -14.80
CA LYS A 52 28.70 -36.40 -15.53
C LYS A 52 29.75 -35.71 -14.66
N THR A 53 29.35 -34.77 -13.81
CA THR A 53 30.28 -33.95 -12.99
C THR A 53 30.47 -34.48 -11.58
N ARG A 54 29.72 -35.52 -11.17
CA ARG A 54 29.66 -36.04 -9.78
C ARG A 54 29.25 -34.97 -8.74
N GLU A 55 28.70 -33.86 -9.19
CA GLU A 55 28.16 -32.83 -8.31
C GLU A 55 26.96 -33.39 -7.55
N LYS A 56 26.97 -33.18 -6.24
CA LYS A 56 25.92 -33.61 -5.33
C LYS A 56 25.05 -32.43 -4.93
N ILE A 57 23.76 -32.68 -4.79
CA ILE A 57 22.80 -31.78 -4.14
C ILE A 57 22.67 -32.20 -2.68
N ASP A 58 22.57 -31.24 -1.76
CA ASP A 58 22.54 -31.53 -0.33
C ASP A 58 21.33 -32.38 0.07
N ILE A 59 20.16 -32.02 -0.42
CA ILE A 59 18.91 -32.76 -0.18
C ILE A 59 18.10 -32.87 -1.47
N SER A 60 17.65 -34.09 -1.76
CA SER A 60 16.67 -34.41 -2.79
C SER A 60 15.41 -34.98 -2.15
N ILE A 61 14.24 -34.44 -2.53
CA ILE A 61 12.94 -34.99 -2.08
C ILE A 61 12.18 -35.58 -3.26
N TYR A 62 11.81 -36.85 -3.15
CA TYR A 62 11.08 -37.61 -4.16
C TYR A 62 9.58 -37.63 -3.86
N ILE A 63 8.85 -36.76 -4.55
CA ILE A 63 7.43 -36.46 -4.31
C ILE A 63 6.54 -37.43 -5.13
N ASN A 64 6.64 -38.74 -4.84
CA ASN A 64 5.68 -39.83 -5.13
C ASN A 64 6.39 -41.20 -5.18
N LYS A 65 5.62 -42.29 -5.09
CA LYS A 65 6.12 -43.67 -5.20
C LYS A 65 6.86 -43.98 -6.52
N ASN A 66 6.60 -43.19 -7.57
CA ASN A 66 7.20 -43.38 -8.89
C ASN A 66 8.46 -42.51 -9.10
N PHE A 67 8.92 -41.78 -8.07
CA PHE A 67 10.11 -40.93 -8.10
C PHE A 67 10.13 -39.88 -9.24
N LYS A 68 8.96 -39.52 -9.80
CA LYS A 68 8.87 -38.67 -11.01
C LYS A 68 8.94 -37.17 -10.73
N LYS A 69 8.63 -36.75 -9.50
CA LYS A 69 8.70 -35.34 -9.10
C LYS A 69 9.80 -35.19 -8.06
N LEU A 70 10.80 -34.39 -8.42
CA LEU A 70 11.97 -34.17 -7.61
C LEU A 70 11.95 -32.72 -7.11
N PHE A 71 12.46 -32.50 -5.91
CA PHE A 71 12.55 -31.19 -5.29
C PHE A 71 13.93 -31.06 -4.65
N TYR A 72 14.72 -30.11 -5.14
CA TYR A 72 16.10 -29.91 -4.72
C TYR A 72 16.23 -28.83 -3.67
N ILE A 73 17.07 -29.09 -2.68
CA ILE A 73 17.34 -28.14 -1.62
C ILE A 73 18.84 -28.07 -1.43
N GLU A 74 19.38 -26.87 -1.66
CA GLU A 74 20.79 -26.53 -1.46
C GLU A 74 20.91 -25.75 -0.14
N VAL A 75 21.82 -26.22 0.72
CA VAL A 75 22.07 -25.68 2.05
C VAL A 75 23.45 -25.01 2.05
N LYS A 76 23.57 -23.88 2.75
CA LYS A 76 24.84 -23.16 2.98
C LYS A 76 25.07 -22.99 4.48
N ASN A 77 26.27 -22.57 4.90
CA ASN A 77 26.55 -22.37 6.32
C ASN A 77 25.69 -21.23 6.88
N GLY A 78 25.37 -21.28 8.17
CA GLY A 78 24.45 -20.32 8.78
C GLY A 78 24.94 -18.86 8.79
N TYR A 79 26.24 -18.66 8.65
CA TYR A 79 26.87 -17.34 8.56
C TYR A 79 27.01 -16.83 7.12
N ASP A 80 26.83 -17.70 6.12
CA ASP A 80 27.02 -17.35 4.72
C ASP A 80 25.89 -16.45 4.23
N LYS A 81 26.25 -15.45 3.43
CA LYS A 81 25.27 -14.73 2.61
C LYS A 81 24.94 -15.58 1.39
N LEU A 82 23.66 -15.67 1.06
CA LEU A 82 23.22 -16.31 -0.18
C LEU A 82 23.53 -15.37 -1.35
N THR A 83 24.34 -15.84 -2.30
CA THR A 83 24.85 -15.06 -3.44
C THR A 83 24.31 -15.58 -4.78
N ASP A 84 24.53 -14.82 -5.85
CA ASP A 84 24.16 -15.20 -7.22
C ASP A 84 24.88 -16.46 -7.70
N ILE A 85 26.07 -16.75 -7.17
CA ILE A 85 26.80 -18.01 -7.43
C ILE A 85 26.00 -19.19 -6.88
N ASN A 86 25.50 -19.08 -5.64
CA ASN A 86 24.69 -20.14 -5.02
C ASN A 86 23.36 -20.34 -5.77
N CYS A 87 22.77 -19.25 -6.25
CA CYS A 87 21.58 -19.28 -7.09
C CYS A 87 21.85 -20.00 -8.44
N SER A 88 22.94 -19.65 -9.11
CA SER A 88 23.37 -20.26 -10.37
C SER A 88 23.61 -21.75 -10.22
N GLN A 89 24.22 -22.18 -9.12
CA GLN A 89 24.46 -23.58 -8.79
C GLN A 89 23.12 -24.36 -8.70
N LEU A 90 22.20 -23.92 -7.83
CA LEU A 90 20.90 -24.59 -7.66
C LEU A 90 20.10 -24.63 -8.97
N THR A 91 20.01 -23.51 -9.68
CA THR A 91 19.24 -23.42 -10.93
C THR A 91 19.83 -24.29 -12.03
N SER A 92 21.16 -24.44 -12.11
CA SER A 92 21.83 -25.36 -13.04
C SER A 92 21.48 -26.82 -12.75
N TYR A 93 21.50 -27.21 -11.47
CA TYR A 93 21.08 -28.56 -11.05
C TYR A 93 19.63 -28.83 -11.43
N MET A 94 18.74 -27.87 -11.14
CA MET A 94 17.32 -27.96 -11.48
C MET A 94 17.12 -28.09 -12.99
N HIS A 95 17.82 -27.29 -13.79
CA HIS A 95 17.73 -27.32 -15.25
C HIS A 95 18.18 -28.66 -15.84
N SER A 96 19.33 -29.18 -15.39
CA SER A 96 19.89 -30.45 -15.90
C SER A 96 18.99 -31.67 -15.72
N LYS A 97 18.08 -31.61 -14.74
CA LYS A 97 17.16 -32.69 -14.37
C LYS A 97 15.69 -32.36 -14.68
N ASN A 98 15.44 -31.23 -15.33
CA ASN A 98 14.10 -30.71 -15.61
C ASN A 98 13.21 -30.65 -14.34
N ILE A 99 13.80 -30.14 -13.25
CA ILE A 99 13.14 -30.00 -11.95
C ILE A 99 12.45 -28.65 -11.89
N GLU A 100 11.18 -28.66 -11.49
CA GLU A 100 10.36 -27.47 -11.44
C GLU A 100 10.70 -26.56 -10.26
N TRP A 101 10.86 -27.12 -9.05
CA TRP A 101 10.98 -26.36 -7.81
C TRP A 101 12.28 -26.67 -7.08
N GLY A 102 12.82 -25.68 -6.37
CA GLY A 102 13.94 -25.89 -5.46
C GLY A 102 14.03 -24.83 -4.35
N ILE A 103 14.81 -25.11 -3.31
CA ILE A 103 15.09 -24.19 -2.21
C ILE A 103 16.58 -23.94 -2.11
N LEU A 104 16.97 -22.68 -1.96
CA LEU A 104 18.29 -22.28 -1.48
C LEU A 104 18.15 -21.75 -0.05
N THR A 105 18.97 -22.24 0.88
CA THR A 105 18.87 -21.82 2.28
C THR A 105 20.21 -21.81 3.01
N ASN A 106 20.35 -20.92 3.99
CA ASN A 106 21.41 -20.96 5.00
C ASN A 106 20.84 -21.24 6.41
N GLY A 107 19.63 -21.76 6.51
CA GLY A 107 18.92 -21.99 7.78
C GLY A 107 18.22 -20.75 8.36
N THR A 108 18.63 -19.52 8.01
CA THR A 108 17.93 -18.29 8.43
C THR A 108 17.05 -17.72 7.34
N LEU A 109 17.47 -17.82 6.08
CA LEU A 109 16.74 -17.37 4.90
C LEU A 109 16.50 -18.58 4.00
N PHE A 110 15.23 -18.81 3.67
CA PHE A 110 14.78 -19.81 2.73
C PHE A 110 14.24 -19.12 1.49
N ILE A 111 14.83 -19.42 0.34
CA ILE A 111 14.45 -18.85 -0.95
C ILE A 111 13.91 -19.96 -1.84
N LEU A 112 12.64 -19.84 -2.25
CA LEU A 112 11.98 -20.76 -3.16
C LEU A 112 12.24 -20.32 -4.61
N TYR A 113 12.72 -21.24 -5.44
CA TYR A 113 12.98 -21.04 -6.86
C TYR A 113 12.05 -21.90 -7.73
N ASN A 114 11.73 -21.40 -8.93
CA ASN A 114 11.03 -22.15 -9.95
C ASN A 114 11.72 -22.09 -11.30
N ASN A 115 12.06 -23.24 -11.88
CA ASN A 115 12.82 -23.32 -13.12
C ASN A 115 12.05 -22.85 -14.36
N ASN A 116 10.72 -22.88 -14.31
CA ASN A 116 9.84 -22.51 -15.42
C ASN A 116 9.60 -20.99 -15.52
N ILE A 117 10.31 -20.19 -14.73
CA ILE A 117 10.33 -18.72 -14.87
C ILE A 117 11.41 -18.37 -15.90
N ASP A 118 11.06 -17.50 -16.84
CA ASP A 118 11.99 -16.96 -17.84
C ASP A 118 13.10 -16.11 -17.18
N GLY A 119 14.21 -15.88 -17.89
CA GLY A 119 15.28 -14.98 -17.43
C GLY A 119 16.37 -15.65 -16.60
N ASP A 120 17.20 -14.81 -15.98
CA ASP A 120 18.42 -15.21 -15.29
C ASP A 120 18.13 -15.90 -13.95
N CYS A 121 19.14 -16.60 -13.41
CA CYS A 121 18.99 -17.43 -12.20
C CYS A 121 18.35 -16.66 -11.03
N TYR A 122 18.80 -15.44 -10.75
CA TYR A 122 18.29 -14.61 -9.64
C TYR A 122 16.84 -14.15 -9.86
N GLN A 123 16.37 -14.09 -11.12
CA GLN A 123 15.01 -13.73 -11.46
C GLN A 123 14.01 -14.87 -11.25
N LYS A 124 14.51 -16.12 -11.15
CA LYS A 124 13.70 -17.32 -10.90
C LYS A 124 13.24 -17.47 -9.44
N GLU A 125 13.58 -16.52 -8.57
CA GLU A 125 13.13 -16.47 -7.19
C GLU A 125 11.61 -16.21 -7.11
N VAL A 126 10.91 -17.11 -6.42
CA VAL A 126 9.46 -17.06 -6.19
C VAL A 126 9.07 -16.42 -4.87
N LEU A 127 9.56 -16.95 -3.75
CA LEU A 127 9.23 -16.48 -2.42
C LEU A 127 10.44 -16.57 -1.49
N ARG A 128 10.53 -15.63 -0.55
CA ARG A 128 11.43 -15.70 0.61
C ARG A 128 10.66 -15.98 1.90
N PHE A 129 11.32 -16.70 2.80
CA PHE A 129 10.94 -16.83 4.20
C PHE A 129 12.18 -16.66 5.07
N TYR A 130 12.09 -15.74 6.03
CA TYR A 130 13.10 -15.53 7.06
C TYR A 130 12.66 -16.19 8.36
N LEU A 131 13.51 -17.05 8.91
CA LEU A 131 13.31 -17.67 10.21
C LEU A 131 13.23 -16.59 11.30
N PHE A 132 14.17 -15.64 11.26
CA PHE A 132 14.20 -14.46 12.12
C PHE A 132 13.89 -13.21 11.33
N GLN A 133 13.12 -12.29 11.91
CA GLN A 133 12.78 -11.05 11.23
C GLN A 133 14.06 -10.23 10.96
N PRO A 134 14.33 -9.79 9.73
CA PRO A 134 15.53 -9.02 9.43
C PRO A 134 15.53 -7.69 10.20
N ILE A 135 16.69 -7.32 10.74
CA ILE A 135 16.90 -6.10 11.54
C ILE A 135 16.91 -4.85 10.64
N LYS A 136 17.41 -4.98 9.40
CA LYS A 136 17.41 -3.90 8.40
C LYS A 136 16.09 -3.91 7.63
N LYS A 137 15.51 -2.72 7.43
CA LYS A 137 14.31 -2.47 6.60
C LYS A 137 14.58 -2.60 5.08
N ASP A 138 15.71 -3.14 4.67
CA ASP A 138 16.24 -2.99 3.31
C ASP A 138 15.59 -3.90 2.26
N GLU A 139 14.64 -4.74 2.62
CA GLU A 139 13.80 -5.40 1.62
C GLU A 139 12.33 -5.27 2.02
N HIS A 140 11.47 -5.05 1.02
CA HIS A 140 10.04 -4.72 1.12
C HIS A 140 9.16 -5.86 1.68
N TYR A 141 9.67 -6.61 2.64
CA TYR A 141 9.04 -7.73 3.29
C TYR A 141 8.37 -7.30 4.58
N SER A 142 7.04 -7.21 4.56
CA SER A 142 6.28 -7.02 5.79
C SER A 142 6.35 -8.28 6.65
N LYS A 143 6.32 -8.11 7.99
CA LYS A 143 6.25 -9.23 8.96
C LYS A 143 5.11 -10.20 8.62
N ILE A 144 4.00 -9.65 8.13
CA ILE A 144 2.81 -10.40 7.70
C ILE A 144 3.13 -11.25 6.46
N ARG A 145 3.75 -10.67 5.43
CA ARG A 145 4.14 -11.41 4.21
C ARG A 145 5.12 -12.53 4.53
N ASN A 146 6.10 -12.27 5.40
CA ASN A 146 7.04 -13.31 5.85
C ASN A 146 6.31 -14.49 6.51
N LYS A 147 5.38 -14.22 7.44
CA LYS A 147 4.59 -15.27 8.10
C LYS A 147 3.75 -16.04 7.08
N ASN A 148 3.08 -15.34 6.16
CA ASN A 148 2.21 -15.98 5.18
C ASN A 148 2.98 -16.85 4.19
N ASN A 149 4.20 -16.45 3.80
CA ASN A 149 4.96 -17.19 2.79
C ASN A 149 5.31 -18.61 3.18
N LEU A 150 5.58 -18.87 4.45
CA LEU A 150 6.03 -20.18 4.89
C LEU A 150 5.06 -21.30 4.48
N LYS A 151 3.75 -21.06 4.49
CA LYS A 151 2.76 -22.07 4.09
C LYS A 151 2.94 -22.52 2.63
N TYR A 152 3.48 -21.64 1.77
CA TYR A 152 3.73 -21.93 0.36
C TYR A 152 4.98 -22.75 0.09
N PHE A 153 5.85 -22.96 1.08
CA PHE A 153 6.96 -23.92 1.00
C PHE A 153 6.51 -25.36 1.32
N SER A 154 5.27 -25.54 1.77
CA SER A 154 4.78 -26.83 2.25
C SER A 154 4.38 -27.77 1.11
N TYR A 155 4.50 -29.07 1.36
CA TYR A 155 4.15 -30.11 0.39
C TYR A 155 2.71 -29.94 -0.14
N LYS A 156 1.78 -29.57 0.76
CA LYS A 156 0.38 -29.31 0.41
C LYS A 156 0.26 -28.26 -0.69
N TYR A 157 0.94 -27.12 -0.56
CA TYR A 157 0.74 -25.97 -1.44
C TYR A 157 1.57 -26.06 -2.72
N LEU A 158 2.78 -26.64 -2.67
CA LEU A 158 3.64 -26.84 -3.83
C LEU A 158 3.16 -27.97 -4.74
N PHE A 159 2.83 -29.13 -4.16
CA PHE A 159 2.67 -30.36 -4.95
C PHE A 159 1.25 -30.92 -4.97
N LYS A 160 0.49 -30.78 -3.88
CA LYS A 160 -0.88 -31.30 -3.79
C LYS A 160 -1.90 -30.37 -4.44
N THR A 161 -2.02 -29.14 -3.93
CA THR A 161 -2.95 -28.13 -4.48
C THR A 161 -2.30 -27.24 -5.53
N LYS A 162 -0.96 -27.21 -5.58
CA LYS A 162 -0.15 -26.44 -6.55
C LYS A 162 -0.41 -24.93 -6.57
N VAL A 163 -1.15 -24.38 -5.60
CA VAL A 163 -1.49 -22.96 -5.50
C VAL A 163 -0.26 -22.05 -5.30
N THR A 164 0.90 -22.58 -4.94
CA THR A 164 2.17 -21.82 -4.97
C THR A 164 2.49 -21.31 -6.38
N ASN A 165 1.95 -21.93 -7.44
CA ASN A 165 2.10 -21.46 -8.83
C ASN A 165 1.54 -20.06 -9.07
N TYR A 166 0.60 -19.57 -8.27
CA TYR A 166 0.18 -18.17 -8.37
C TYR A 166 1.35 -17.19 -8.21
N PHE A 167 2.25 -17.47 -7.27
CA PHE A 167 3.41 -16.62 -7.02
C PHE A 167 4.48 -16.82 -8.09
N ARG A 168 4.57 -18.01 -8.71
CA ARG A 168 5.38 -18.22 -9.93
C ARG A 168 4.90 -17.29 -11.05
N TYR A 169 3.60 -17.27 -11.33
CA TYR A 169 3.06 -16.38 -12.36
C TYR A 169 3.26 -14.90 -12.01
N LEU A 170 3.14 -14.52 -10.74
CA LEU A 170 3.42 -13.16 -10.29
C LEU A 170 4.86 -12.73 -10.60
N LYS A 171 5.83 -13.63 -10.41
CA LYS A 171 7.24 -13.38 -10.73
C LYS A 171 7.51 -13.37 -12.23
N GLN A 172 6.90 -14.28 -12.98
CA GLN A 172 6.93 -14.22 -14.43
C GLN A 172 6.38 -12.88 -14.96
N TYR A 173 5.30 -12.37 -14.34
CA TYR A 173 4.73 -11.08 -14.70
C TYR A 173 5.65 -9.91 -14.35
N ARG A 174 6.37 -9.98 -13.23
CA ARG A 174 7.37 -8.97 -12.82
C ARG A 174 8.43 -8.74 -13.90
N LEU A 175 8.81 -9.77 -14.66
CA LEU A 175 9.79 -9.67 -15.75
C LEU A 175 9.33 -8.81 -16.93
N THR A 176 8.03 -8.50 -17.03
CA THR A 176 7.49 -7.62 -18.07
C THR A 176 7.63 -6.13 -17.76
N PHE A 177 8.29 -5.78 -16.65
CA PHE A 177 8.48 -4.41 -16.19
C PHE A 177 9.96 -4.06 -16.05
N ASP A 178 10.37 -2.92 -16.59
CA ASP A 178 11.77 -2.46 -16.49
C ASP A 178 12.11 -1.99 -15.06
N ASN A 179 11.17 -1.30 -14.40
CA ASN A 179 11.40 -0.72 -13.07
C ASN A 179 10.50 -1.33 -11.98
N PHE A 180 11.09 -1.71 -10.85
CA PHE A 180 10.40 -2.21 -9.67
C PHE A 180 9.42 -1.21 -9.06
N HIS A 181 9.72 0.10 -9.11
CA HIS A 181 8.84 1.13 -8.55
C HIS A 181 7.46 1.13 -9.19
N SER A 182 7.39 0.94 -10.51
CA SER A 182 6.14 0.83 -11.27
C SER A 182 5.37 -0.45 -10.92
N PHE A 183 6.08 -1.53 -10.59
CA PHE A 183 5.48 -2.82 -10.25
C PHE A 183 4.99 -2.91 -8.79
N ARG A 184 5.49 -2.08 -7.88
CA ARG A 184 5.22 -2.21 -6.43
C ARG A 184 3.72 -2.27 -6.08
N GLN A 185 2.90 -1.50 -6.78
CA GLN A 185 1.44 -1.51 -6.57
C GLN A 185 0.78 -2.79 -7.10
N TYR A 186 1.26 -3.30 -8.25
CA TYR A 186 0.82 -4.58 -8.81
C TYR A 186 1.19 -5.74 -7.88
N ASP A 187 2.45 -5.81 -7.44
CA ASP A 187 2.94 -6.85 -6.51
C ASP A 187 2.06 -6.93 -5.26
N SER A 188 1.80 -5.79 -4.62
CA SER A 188 1.00 -5.77 -3.40
C SER A 188 -0.44 -6.25 -3.62
N VAL A 189 -1.09 -5.83 -4.71
CA VAL A 189 -2.48 -6.22 -4.98
C VAL A 189 -2.57 -7.68 -5.41
N LEU A 190 -1.73 -8.11 -6.35
CA LEU A 190 -1.72 -9.46 -6.88
C LEU A 190 -1.32 -10.49 -5.82
N TYR A 191 -0.30 -10.19 -5.01
CA TYR A 191 0.09 -11.06 -3.90
C TYR A 191 -1.08 -11.30 -2.95
N ASN A 192 -1.76 -10.23 -2.50
CA ASN A 192 -2.91 -10.35 -1.59
C ASN A 192 -4.09 -11.09 -2.24
N TYR A 193 -4.30 -10.91 -3.55
CA TYR A 193 -5.33 -11.61 -4.29
C TYR A 193 -5.04 -13.11 -4.38
N PHE A 194 -3.81 -13.49 -4.72
CA PHE A 194 -3.40 -14.90 -4.78
C PHE A 194 -3.35 -15.58 -3.42
N ASP A 195 -2.94 -14.85 -2.38
CA ASP A 195 -3.03 -15.31 -1.00
C ASP A 195 -4.49 -15.65 -0.64
N TYR A 196 -5.42 -14.75 -0.99
CA TYR A 196 -6.85 -14.99 -0.83
C TYR A 196 -7.36 -16.21 -1.61
N LEU A 197 -7.05 -16.32 -2.91
CA LEU A 197 -7.48 -17.46 -3.73
C LEU A 197 -7.01 -18.79 -3.13
N SER A 198 -5.76 -18.80 -2.67
CA SER A 198 -5.15 -19.95 -2.03
C SER A 198 -5.84 -20.32 -0.71
N GLU A 199 -6.28 -19.33 0.09
CA GLU A 199 -7.03 -19.57 1.33
C GLU A 199 -8.42 -20.14 1.07
N GLN A 200 -9.06 -19.72 -0.01
CA GLN A 200 -10.34 -20.26 -0.46
C GLN A 200 -10.22 -21.65 -1.12
N GLY A 201 -9.01 -22.20 -1.25
CA GLY A 201 -8.77 -23.49 -1.89
C GLY A 201 -9.07 -23.51 -3.39
N ILE A 202 -9.03 -22.35 -4.04
CA ILE A 202 -9.31 -22.22 -5.48
C ILE A 202 -8.10 -22.71 -6.26
N ASP A 203 -8.35 -23.60 -7.22
CA ASP A 203 -7.33 -24.21 -8.07
C ASP A 203 -6.50 -23.15 -8.81
N PHE A 204 -5.21 -23.42 -8.99
CA PHE A 204 -4.23 -22.47 -9.50
C PHE A 204 -4.31 -22.24 -11.01
N ASP A 205 -5.10 -23.04 -11.72
CA ASP A 205 -5.37 -22.85 -13.12
C ASP A 205 -6.05 -21.50 -13.35
N LEU A 206 -5.29 -20.57 -13.92
CA LEU A 206 -5.72 -19.19 -14.16
C LEU A 206 -6.95 -19.12 -15.07
N ALA A 207 -7.16 -20.11 -15.94
CA ALA A 207 -8.33 -20.17 -16.83
C ALA A 207 -9.63 -20.46 -16.07
N ASN A 208 -9.55 -21.13 -14.92
CA ASN A 208 -10.71 -21.52 -14.11
C ASN A 208 -11.16 -20.45 -13.11
N ILE A 209 -10.43 -19.33 -13.03
CA ILE A 209 -10.72 -18.26 -12.08
C ILE A 209 -11.91 -17.43 -12.58
N ARG A 210 -12.97 -17.45 -11.79
CA ARG A 210 -14.19 -16.71 -12.11
C ARG A 210 -14.13 -15.26 -11.64
N PRO A 211 -14.71 -14.32 -12.42
CA PRO A 211 -14.95 -12.94 -12.00
C PRO A 211 -15.52 -12.73 -10.60
N ASN A 212 -16.46 -13.59 -10.19
CA ASN A 212 -17.13 -13.45 -8.90
C ASN A 212 -16.16 -13.61 -7.72
N THR A 213 -15.06 -14.35 -7.90
CA THR A 213 -14.03 -14.51 -6.89
C THR A 213 -13.31 -13.19 -6.59
N PHE A 214 -13.13 -12.34 -7.61
CA PHE A 214 -12.62 -10.98 -7.41
C PHE A 214 -13.61 -10.12 -6.60
N LYS A 215 -14.91 -10.21 -6.89
CA LYS A 215 -15.94 -9.50 -6.09
C LYS A 215 -15.85 -9.89 -4.61
N LYS A 216 -15.79 -11.19 -4.31
CA LYS A 216 -15.63 -11.70 -2.94
C LYS A 216 -14.34 -11.22 -2.27
N PHE A 217 -13.20 -11.31 -2.96
CA PHE A 217 -11.92 -10.77 -2.48
C PHE A 217 -12.02 -9.29 -2.07
N ILE A 218 -12.64 -8.48 -2.92
CA ILE A 218 -12.83 -7.05 -2.65
C ILE A 218 -13.71 -6.85 -1.41
N ILE A 219 -14.86 -7.51 -1.32
CA ILE A 219 -15.79 -7.42 -0.19
C ILE A 219 -15.09 -7.82 1.12
N GLU A 220 -14.33 -8.90 1.13
CA GLU A 220 -13.58 -9.32 2.32
C GLU A 220 -12.48 -8.32 2.69
N THR A 221 -11.78 -7.77 1.70
CA THR A 221 -10.78 -6.72 1.95
C THR A 221 -11.43 -5.47 2.56
N ILE A 222 -12.65 -5.13 2.16
CA ILE A 222 -13.45 -4.04 2.76
C ILE A 222 -13.76 -4.37 4.21
N LYS A 223 -14.35 -5.54 4.45
CA LYS A 223 -14.78 -5.97 5.79
C LYS A 223 -13.61 -5.97 6.76
N LYS A 224 -12.47 -6.56 6.40
CA LYS A 224 -11.25 -6.58 7.23
C LYS A 224 -10.74 -5.15 7.53
N LYS A 225 -10.73 -4.24 6.55
CA LYS A 225 -10.28 -2.86 6.76
C LYS A 225 -11.24 -2.00 7.58
N LYS A 226 -12.54 -2.25 7.53
CA LYS A 226 -13.54 -1.50 8.31
C LYS A 226 -13.51 -1.85 9.80
N VAL A 227 -13.11 -3.08 10.17
CA VAL A 227 -12.88 -3.46 11.59
C VAL A 227 -11.74 -2.64 12.20
N ASP A 228 -10.72 -2.28 11.42
CA ASP A 228 -9.55 -1.53 11.91
C ASP A 228 -9.66 0.00 11.70
N ASN A 229 -10.36 0.46 10.66
CA ASN A 229 -10.47 1.88 10.29
C ASN A 229 -11.86 2.24 9.80
N CYS A 230 -12.71 2.67 10.74
CA CYS A 230 -13.93 3.40 10.44
C CYS A 230 -13.61 4.65 9.59
N LYS A 231 -14.22 4.72 8.39
CA LYS A 231 -14.57 5.97 7.68
C LYS A 231 -13.44 6.79 7.04
N ARG A 232 -12.62 6.20 6.18
CA ARG A 232 -11.95 6.95 5.07
C ARG A 232 -12.78 6.83 3.79
N ASN A 233 -13.83 7.65 3.68
CA ASN A 233 -14.58 7.80 2.44
C ASN A 233 -14.10 9.05 1.70
N LEU A 234 -13.73 8.84 0.43
CA LEU A 234 -13.70 9.78 -0.71
C LEU A 234 -12.85 9.20 -1.87
N ASN A 235 -11.93 8.25 -1.61
CA ASN A 235 -11.06 7.63 -2.66
C ASN A 235 -11.15 6.10 -2.76
N TYR A 236 -12.23 5.52 -2.23
CA TYR A 236 -12.41 4.07 -2.15
C TYR A 236 -12.66 3.44 -3.53
N LEU A 237 -13.52 4.05 -4.36
CA LEU A 237 -13.81 3.58 -5.72
C LEU A 237 -12.60 3.67 -6.65
N THR A 238 -11.76 4.71 -6.52
CA THR A 238 -10.49 4.85 -7.25
C THR A 238 -9.53 3.72 -6.87
N THR A 239 -9.42 3.42 -5.57
CA THR A 239 -8.57 2.31 -5.08
C THR A 239 -9.06 0.95 -5.60
N LEU A 240 -10.38 0.74 -5.64
CA LEU A 240 -10.99 -0.46 -6.21
C LEU A 240 -10.75 -0.59 -7.71
N THR A 241 -10.93 0.51 -8.44
CA THR A 241 -10.67 0.59 -9.87
C THR A 241 -9.23 0.22 -10.19
N ASN A 242 -8.28 0.75 -9.43
CA ASN A 242 -6.86 0.45 -9.61
C ASN A 242 -6.57 -1.03 -9.32
N LYS A 243 -7.13 -1.59 -8.24
CA LYS A 243 -6.98 -3.03 -7.94
C LYS A 243 -7.50 -3.92 -9.06
N TYR A 244 -8.68 -3.60 -9.60
CA TYR A 244 -9.25 -4.32 -10.73
C TYR A 244 -8.35 -4.23 -11.95
N ALA A 245 -7.88 -3.03 -12.29
CA ALA A 245 -6.98 -2.81 -13.42
C ALA A 245 -5.67 -3.60 -13.28
N TYR A 246 -5.11 -3.68 -12.07
CA TYR A 246 -3.88 -4.45 -11.82
C TYR A 246 -4.07 -5.95 -12.00
N ILE A 247 -5.18 -6.50 -11.50
CA ILE A 247 -5.51 -7.92 -11.68
C ILE A 247 -5.79 -8.21 -13.16
N ARG A 248 -6.67 -7.42 -13.80
CA ARG A 248 -6.98 -7.59 -15.22
C ARG A 248 -5.72 -7.55 -16.09
N GLY A 249 -4.85 -6.56 -15.89
CA GLY A 249 -3.60 -6.42 -16.64
C GLY A 249 -2.64 -7.59 -16.48
N PHE A 250 -2.58 -8.19 -15.28
CA PHE A 250 -1.84 -9.43 -15.06
C PHE A 250 -2.39 -10.58 -15.93
N TYR A 251 -3.70 -10.81 -15.94
CA TYR A 251 -4.31 -11.88 -16.74
C TYR A 251 -4.15 -11.61 -18.23
N ASP A 252 -4.33 -10.37 -18.68
CA ASP A 252 -4.12 -9.97 -20.08
C ASP A 252 -2.70 -10.35 -20.55
N LYS A 253 -1.67 -10.13 -19.73
CA LYS A 253 -0.29 -10.44 -20.10
C LYS A 253 0.07 -11.91 -19.95
N ILE A 254 -0.35 -12.57 -18.86
CA ILE A 254 0.04 -13.95 -18.56
C ILE A 254 -0.73 -14.96 -19.42
N LEU A 255 -2.03 -14.73 -19.66
CA LEU A 255 -2.84 -15.66 -20.46
C LEU A 255 -2.69 -15.46 -21.98
N ALA A 256 -2.28 -14.27 -22.44
CA ALA A 256 -2.02 -14.03 -23.86
C ALA A 256 -0.95 -14.96 -24.45
N LYS A 257 -0.02 -15.48 -23.62
CA LYS A 257 1.01 -16.44 -24.07
C LYS A 257 0.45 -17.84 -24.39
N GLY A 258 -0.79 -18.16 -24.03
CA GLY A 258 -1.33 -19.52 -24.10
C GLY A 258 -2.69 -19.66 -24.78
N ASN A 259 -3.14 -18.69 -25.57
CA ASN A 259 -4.47 -18.64 -26.20
C ASN A 259 -5.67 -18.74 -25.24
N ASN A 260 -5.44 -18.53 -23.94
CA ASN A 260 -6.49 -18.57 -22.94
C ASN A 260 -7.23 -17.22 -22.88
N ILE A 261 -8.54 -17.27 -22.75
CA ILE A 261 -9.37 -16.07 -22.64
C ILE A 261 -9.22 -15.48 -21.24
N ASN A 262 -8.89 -14.18 -21.15
CA ASN A 262 -8.85 -13.49 -19.87
C ASN A 262 -10.26 -13.50 -19.23
N PRO A 263 -10.44 -14.12 -18.05
CA PRO A 263 -11.75 -14.21 -17.40
C PRO A 263 -12.30 -12.84 -16.98
N PHE A 264 -11.46 -11.81 -16.89
CA PHE A 264 -11.83 -10.45 -16.56
C PHE A 264 -12.11 -9.57 -17.80
N LYS A 265 -12.00 -10.10 -19.03
CA LYS A 265 -12.18 -9.32 -20.26
C LYS A 265 -13.64 -8.93 -20.50
N SER A 266 -14.58 -9.83 -20.20
CA SER A 266 -16.03 -9.64 -20.38
C SER A 266 -16.69 -8.85 -19.25
N LEU A 267 -15.96 -8.58 -18.16
CA LEU A 267 -16.49 -7.82 -17.06
C LEU A 267 -16.48 -6.32 -17.38
N ASN A 268 -17.68 -5.75 -17.47
CA ASN A 268 -17.83 -4.31 -17.47
C ASN A 268 -17.38 -3.74 -16.12
N LYS A 269 -16.42 -2.81 -16.17
CA LYS A 269 -15.93 -2.06 -15.01
C LYS A 269 -17.09 -1.37 -14.27
N GLU A 270 -18.05 -0.83 -15.01
CA GLU A 270 -19.22 -0.13 -14.44
C GLU A 270 -20.11 -1.07 -13.62
N SER A 271 -20.33 -2.31 -14.08
CA SER A 271 -21.21 -3.25 -13.38
C SER A 271 -20.60 -3.73 -12.06
N ILE A 272 -19.30 -4.01 -12.03
CA ILE A 272 -18.58 -4.34 -10.79
C ILE A 272 -18.64 -3.17 -9.80
N LEU A 273 -18.42 -1.94 -10.27
CA LEU A 273 -18.46 -0.77 -9.42
C LEU A 273 -19.88 -0.49 -8.91
N CYS A 274 -20.91 -0.72 -9.72
CA CYS A 274 -22.31 -0.57 -9.31
C CYS A 274 -22.67 -1.55 -8.19
N ASP A 275 -22.38 -2.85 -8.37
CA ASP A 275 -22.66 -3.88 -7.36
C ASP A 275 -21.91 -3.61 -6.05
N LEU A 276 -20.63 -3.25 -6.14
CA LEU A 276 -19.82 -2.91 -4.97
C LEU A 276 -20.34 -1.65 -4.29
N ASN A 277 -20.77 -0.64 -5.05
CA ASN A 277 -21.35 0.59 -4.48
C ASN A 277 -22.67 0.30 -3.75
N LEU A 278 -23.51 -0.59 -4.28
CA LEU A 278 -24.74 -1.03 -3.60
C LEU A 278 -24.44 -1.77 -2.30
N GLU A 279 -23.47 -2.69 -2.29
CA GLU A 279 -23.04 -3.36 -1.05
C GLU A 279 -22.41 -2.39 -0.06
N LEU A 280 -21.62 -1.41 -0.53
CA LEU A 280 -21.01 -0.39 0.32
C LEU A 280 -22.05 0.51 0.96
N LYS A 281 -23.07 0.95 0.21
CA LYS A 281 -24.20 1.73 0.71
C LYS A 281 -24.99 0.99 1.79
N LYS A 282 -25.12 -0.34 1.70
CA LYS A 282 -25.73 -1.18 2.76
C LYS A 282 -24.89 -1.22 4.04
N ILE A 283 -23.58 -1.00 3.94
CA ILE A 283 -22.63 -1.01 5.07
C ILE A 283 -22.38 0.42 5.60
N GLU A 284 -22.73 1.46 4.84
CA GLU A 284 -22.65 2.86 5.25
C GLU A 284 -23.89 3.23 6.07
N HIS A 285 -23.76 3.21 7.39
CA HIS A 285 -24.63 4.04 8.21
C HIS A 285 -24.38 5.50 7.82
N ASN A 286 -25.40 6.15 7.23
CA ASN A 286 -25.50 7.59 6.96
C ASN A 286 -25.35 8.42 8.25
N LYS A 287 -24.16 8.43 8.86
CA LYS A 287 -23.80 9.43 9.86
C LYS A 287 -23.31 10.65 9.08
N SER A 288 -24.13 11.70 9.07
CA SER A 288 -23.69 13.04 8.66
C SER A 288 -22.39 13.35 9.40
N ILE A 289 -21.34 13.65 8.63
CA ILE A 289 -20.04 13.98 9.20
C ILE A 289 -20.05 15.48 9.45
N GLU A 290 -19.92 15.89 10.71
CA GLU A 290 -19.84 17.30 11.04
C GLU A 290 -18.46 17.90 10.67
N PRO A 291 -18.41 19.12 10.11
CA PRO A 291 -17.16 19.86 9.93
C PRO A 291 -16.35 20.02 11.23
N LEU A 292 -15.06 20.30 11.09
CA LEU A 292 -14.16 20.60 12.21
C LEU A 292 -14.71 21.72 13.11
N THR A 293 -14.85 21.49 14.42
CA THR A 293 -15.41 22.48 15.36
C THR A 293 -14.36 23.47 15.87
N LYS A 294 -14.80 24.56 16.51
CA LYS A 294 -13.87 25.56 17.09
C LYS A 294 -13.10 24.94 18.27
N GLU A 295 -13.81 24.15 19.08
CA GLU A 295 -13.29 23.45 20.24
C GLU A 295 -12.18 22.47 19.84
N GLU A 296 -12.37 21.71 18.75
CA GLU A 296 -11.34 20.81 18.20
C GLU A 296 -10.07 21.56 17.78
N ILE A 297 -10.22 22.74 17.17
CA ILE A 297 -9.09 23.60 16.78
C ILE A 297 -8.36 24.11 18.03
N TYR A 298 -9.10 24.55 19.06
CA TYR A 298 -8.50 25.03 20.31
C TYR A 298 -7.75 23.93 21.06
N LEU A 299 -8.31 22.72 21.12
CA LEU A 299 -7.66 21.57 21.75
C LEU A 299 -6.33 21.22 21.07
N LEU A 300 -6.32 21.24 19.73
CA LEU A 300 -5.09 21.07 18.96
C LEU A 300 -4.05 22.16 19.26
N LEU A 301 -4.44 23.43 19.21
CA LEU A 301 -3.53 24.55 19.48
C LEU A 301 -2.94 24.43 20.88
N LYS A 302 -3.77 24.08 21.88
CA LYS A 302 -3.33 23.83 23.25
C LYS A 302 -2.33 22.68 23.33
N SER A 303 -2.53 21.61 22.54
CA SER A 303 -1.62 20.45 22.52
C SER A 303 -0.18 20.79 22.09
N TYR A 304 0.01 21.88 21.33
CA TYR A 304 1.33 22.31 20.89
C TYR A 304 2.12 23.12 21.92
N LYS A 305 1.45 23.84 22.85
CA LYS A 305 2.06 24.89 23.68
C LYS A 305 3.31 24.46 24.48
N ASN A 306 3.44 23.18 24.81
CA ASN A 306 4.56 22.64 25.60
C ASN A 306 5.64 21.94 24.74
N LYS A 307 5.69 22.16 23.43
CA LYS A 307 6.62 21.50 22.51
C LYS A 307 7.65 22.48 21.96
N ARG A 308 8.90 22.00 21.75
CA ARG A 308 10.02 22.78 21.21
C ARG A 308 9.68 23.56 19.93
N ASN A 309 8.85 22.98 19.07
CA ASN A 309 8.44 23.55 17.77
C ASN A 309 6.99 24.06 17.77
N TYR A 310 6.45 24.51 18.92
CA TYR A 310 5.04 24.89 19.03
C TYR A 310 4.62 25.93 18.00
N LEU A 311 5.41 27.02 17.85
CA LEU A 311 5.08 28.13 16.96
C LEU A 311 4.98 27.69 15.49
N ARG A 312 5.93 26.86 15.03
CA ARG A 312 5.89 26.27 13.68
C ARG A 312 4.63 25.42 13.49
N ASN A 313 4.32 24.57 14.47
CA ASN A 313 3.19 23.65 14.37
C ASN A 313 1.84 24.39 14.42
N GLU A 314 1.76 25.47 15.20
CA GLU A 314 0.62 26.38 15.26
C GLU A 314 0.39 27.09 13.91
N ILE A 315 1.44 27.64 13.30
CA ILE A 315 1.38 28.25 11.97
C ILE A 315 0.86 27.25 10.93
N ILE A 316 1.36 26.01 10.93
CA ILE A 316 0.91 24.97 9.99
C ILE A 316 -0.59 24.69 10.13
N LEU A 317 -1.08 24.55 11.36
CA LEU A 317 -2.50 24.30 11.60
C LEU A 317 -3.35 25.49 11.16
N LEU A 318 -2.94 26.71 11.51
CA LEU A 318 -3.67 27.94 11.16
C LEU A 318 -3.69 28.18 9.65
N LEU A 319 -2.60 27.88 8.94
CA LEU A 319 -2.57 27.90 7.48
C LEU A 319 -3.63 26.94 6.91
N LEU A 320 -3.67 25.69 7.38
CA LEU A 320 -4.67 24.72 6.91
C LEU A 320 -6.11 25.14 7.19
N VAL A 321 -6.37 25.65 8.40
CA VAL A 321 -7.72 26.03 8.85
C VAL A 321 -8.21 27.31 8.17
N TYR A 322 -7.31 28.24 7.82
CA TYR A 322 -7.70 29.55 7.29
C TYR A 322 -7.60 29.64 5.77
N THR A 323 -6.53 29.12 5.16
CA THR A 323 -6.20 29.37 3.74
C THR A 323 -6.67 28.28 2.79
N GLY A 324 -6.96 27.08 3.31
CA GLY A 324 -7.31 25.93 2.47
C GLY A 324 -6.17 25.46 1.56
N LEU A 325 -4.92 25.87 1.81
CA LEU A 325 -3.75 25.32 1.13
C LEU A 325 -3.64 23.82 1.38
N ASP A 326 -3.22 23.06 0.37
CA ASP A 326 -2.88 21.66 0.60
C ASP A 326 -1.49 21.51 1.25
N LEU A 327 -1.16 20.29 1.71
CA LEU A 327 0.13 20.04 2.34
C LEU A 327 1.32 20.28 1.42
N LYS A 328 1.19 19.99 0.11
CA LYS A 328 2.29 20.19 -0.84
C LYS A 328 2.54 21.68 -1.04
N GLU A 329 1.49 22.49 -1.05
CA GLU A 329 1.58 23.93 -1.14
C GLU A 329 2.22 24.53 0.10
N ILE A 330 1.83 24.09 1.30
CA ILE A 330 2.49 24.52 2.55
C ILE A 330 3.95 24.06 2.59
N GLN A 331 4.23 22.85 2.11
CA GLN A 331 5.58 22.30 2.03
C GLN A 331 6.49 23.12 1.10
N GLN A 332 5.96 23.57 -0.03
CA GLN A 332 6.69 24.35 -1.04
C GLN A 332 6.67 25.85 -0.77
N LEU A 333 5.91 26.32 0.22
CA LEU A 333 5.75 27.73 0.51
C LEU A 333 7.08 28.34 0.96
N GLU A 334 7.54 29.37 0.25
CA GLU A 334 8.73 30.13 0.57
C GLU A 334 8.39 31.44 1.27
N ILE A 335 9.36 32.01 2.00
CA ILE A 335 9.17 33.28 2.73
C ILE A 335 8.79 34.40 1.75
N GLN A 336 9.37 34.41 0.55
CA GLN A 336 9.09 35.42 -0.49
C GLN A 336 7.66 35.37 -1.04
N ASN A 337 6.93 34.26 -0.85
CA ASN A 337 5.53 34.16 -1.25
C ASN A 337 4.59 34.95 -0.32
N ILE A 338 5.09 35.51 0.78
CA ILE A 338 4.28 36.16 1.81
C ILE A 338 4.43 37.67 1.69
N ASN A 339 3.34 38.35 1.33
CA ASN A 339 3.24 39.79 1.38
C ASN A 339 2.71 40.22 2.76
N PHE A 340 3.61 40.64 3.65
CA PHE A 340 3.26 41.07 5.01
C PHE A 340 2.46 42.37 5.05
N GLU A 341 2.67 43.28 4.10
CA GLU A 341 1.97 44.57 4.05
C GLU A 341 0.49 44.38 3.72
N LYS A 342 0.20 43.54 2.72
CA LYS A 342 -1.17 43.21 2.30
C LYS A 342 -1.78 42.06 3.09
N SER A 343 -1.02 41.45 4.01
CA SER A 343 -1.38 40.21 4.71
C SER A 343 -1.91 39.15 3.74
N GLN A 344 -1.10 38.78 2.74
CA GLN A 344 -1.46 37.83 1.69
C GLN A 344 -0.35 36.80 1.45
N ILE A 345 -0.75 35.61 1.00
CA ILE A 345 0.16 34.58 0.50
C ILE A 345 -0.11 34.39 -0.98
N CYS A 346 0.90 34.61 -1.83
CA CYS A 346 0.81 34.46 -3.28
C CYS A 346 1.53 33.18 -3.74
N ILE A 347 0.77 32.24 -4.30
CA ILE A 347 1.25 30.94 -4.78
C ILE A 347 0.71 30.74 -6.20
N LYS A 348 1.61 30.48 -7.15
CA LYS A 348 1.26 30.39 -8.58
C LYS A 348 0.47 31.63 -9.00
N ASP A 349 -0.73 31.45 -9.52
CA ASP A 349 -1.56 32.51 -10.09
C ASP A 349 -2.64 33.04 -9.11
N ARG A 350 -2.50 32.77 -7.80
CA ARG A 350 -3.46 33.22 -6.77
C ARG A 350 -2.79 33.88 -5.58
N CYS A 351 -3.44 34.90 -5.05
CA CYS A 351 -3.10 35.51 -3.78
C CYS A 351 -4.25 35.30 -2.79
N ILE A 352 -3.91 34.69 -1.66
CA ILE A 352 -4.85 34.27 -0.61
C ILE A 352 -4.69 35.23 0.56
N PRO A 353 -5.75 35.93 0.99
CA PRO A 353 -5.68 36.77 2.18
C PRO A 353 -5.46 35.90 3.42
N ILE A 354 -4.62 36.40 4.35
CA ILE A 354 -4.41 35.81 5.66
C ILE A 354 -4.78 36.81 6.75
N HIS A 355 -5.27 36.30 7.87
CA HIS A 355 -5.56 37.14 9.03
C HIS A 355 -4.28 37.79 9.57
N GLU A 356 -4.34 39.05 10.01
CA GLU A 356 -3.17 39.79 10.51
C GLU A 356 -2.44 39.06 11.63
N ASN A 357 -3.17 38.43 12.56
CA ASN A 357 -2.55 37.63 13.62
C ASN A 357 -1.73 36.46 13.08
N LEU A 358 -2.17 35.79 12.00
CA LEU A 358 -1.37 34.75 11.36
C LEU A 358 -0.13 35.34 10.69
N SER A 359 -0.27 36.49 10.03
CA SER A 359 0.87 37.24 9.46
C SER A 359 1.91 37.60 10.54
N LYS A 360 1.46 38.08 11.71
CA LYS A 360 2.30 38.36 12.89
C LYS A 360 3.01 37.11 13.41
N LEU A 361 2.31 35.98 13.55
CA LEU A 361 2.91 34.70 13.99
C LEU A 361 3.98 34.22 13.00
N ILE A 362 3.71 34.31 11.70
CA ILE A 362 4.67 33.98 10.64
C ILE A 362 5.92 34.84 10.77
N LYS A 363 5.77 36.16 10.97
CA LYS A 363 6.89 37.07 11.15
C LYS A 363 7.72 36.72 12.39
N GLN A 364 7.06 36.48 13.53
CA GLN A 364 7.70 36.02 14.77
C GLN A 364 8.50 34.73 14.56
N TYR A 365 7.96 33.79 13.78
CA TYR A 365 8.65 32.54 13.47
C TYR A 365 9.89 32.75 12.59
N ILE A 366 9.80 33.61 11.57
CA ILE A 366 10.94 33.97 10.72
C ILE A 366 12.03 34.68 11.56
N ASP A 367 11.65 35.59 12.45
CA ASP A 367 12.60 36.29 13.31
C ASP A 367 13.30 35.34 14.28
N LYS A 368 12.55 34.38 14.86
CA LYS A 368 13.13 33.30 15.67
C LYS A 368 14.13 32.47 14.88
N ARG A 369 13.81 32.10 13.63
CA ARG A 369 14.72 31.35 12.75
C ARG A 369 16.01 32.11 12.45
N LYS A 370 15.92 33.43 12.22
CA LYS A 370 17.08 34.29 12.02
C LYS A 370 17.98 34.31 13.26
N LYS A 371 17.40 34.45 14.46
CA LYS A 371 18.14 34.39 15.74
C LYS A 371 18.84 33.05 15.97
N GLU A 372 18.25 31.96 15.48
CA GLU A 372 18.81 30.61 15.56
C GLU A 372 19.76 30.27 14.39
N ASN A 373 20.12 31.24 13.53
CA ASN A 373 20.97 31.06 12.35
C ASN A 373 20.47 29.99 11.35
N ILE A 374 19.15 29.83 11.24
CA ILE A 374 18.51 28.85 10.35
C ILE A 374 18.42 29.41 8.92
N LYS A 375 19.20 28.86 8.00
CA LYS A 375 19.21 29.25 6.57
C LYS A 375 18.29 28.33 5.75
N SER A 376 17.15 28.84 5.28
CA SER A 376 16.26 28.13 4.34
C SER A 376 15.27 29.11 3.70
N ASN A 377 14.98 28.95 2.41
CA ASN A 377 14.00 29.78 1.70
C ASN A 377 12.55 29.37 2.03
N TYR A 378 12.34 28.11 2.38
CA TYR A 378 11.03 27.60 2.77
C TYR A 378 10.55 28.26 4.05
N LEU A 379 9.25 28.54 4.12
CA LEU A 379 8.61 29.01 5.34
C LEU A 379 8.75 27.96 6.44
N ILE A 380 8.37 26.71 6.15
CA ILE A 380 8.43 25.59 7.10
C ILE A 380 9.64 24.70 6.80
N CYS A 381 10.61 24.67 7.73
CA CYS A 381 11.82 23.87 7.58
C CYS A 381 12.07 22.91 8.75
N CYS A 382 12.89 21.89 8.50
CA CYS A 382 13.38 20.89 9.45
C CYS A 382 14.89 20.69 9.27
N LYS A 383 15.60 20.37 10.35
CA LYS A 383 17.02 20.01 10.30
C LYS A 383 17.18 18.54 9.92
N TYR A 384 17.96 18.25 8.88
CA TYR A 384 18.29 16.90 8.42
C TYR A 384 19.75 16.88 7.96
N HIS A 385 20.57 15.97 8.51
CA HIS A 385 22.03 15.91 8.25
C HIS A 385 22.73 17.28 8.28
N ASP A 386 22.45 18.07 9.33
CA ASP A 386 23.00 19.42 9.54
C ASP A 386 22.56 20.52 8.56
N GLU A 387 21.71 20.19 7.59
CA GLU A 387 21.09 21.14 6.67
C GLU A 387 19.61 21.38 6.98
N TYR A 388 19.07 22.53 6.56
CA TYR A 388 17.66 22.86 6.73
C TYR A 388 16.90 22.73 5.42
N SER A 389 16.10 21.67 5.31
CA SER A 389 15.23 21.41 4.17
C SER A 389 13.76 21.66 4.50
N SER A 390 12.91 21.69 3.47
CA SER A 390 11.47 21.62 3.66
C SER A 390 11.08 20.34 4.42
N MET A 391 10.04 20.43 5.25
CA MET A 391 9.49 19.28 5.97
C MET A 391 8.83 18.30 4.99
N ASP A 392 9.07 17.00 5.16
CA ASP A 392 8.43 15.99 4.32
C ASP A 392 6.93 15.83 4.63
N GLN A 393 6.17 15.29 3.68
CA GLN A 393 4.73 15.10 3.83
C GLN A 393 4.37 14.15 4.99
N SER A 394 5.25 13.22 5.34
CA SER A 394 5.09 12.36 6.51
C SER A 394 5.17 13.17 7.81
N GLY A 395 6.12 14.09 7.92
CA GLY A 395 6.25 15.03 9.03
C GLY A 395 4.98 15.85 9.26
N PHE A 396 4.41 16.42 8.20
CA PHE A 396 3.14 17.16 8.27
C PHE A 396 1.96 16.30 8.72
N ASN A 397 1.78 15.11 8.13
CA ASN A 397 0.70 14.20 8.53
C ASN A 397 0.85 13.74 9.98
N ASN A 398 2.08 13.45 10.41
CA ASN A 398 2.37 13.06 11.78
C ASN A 398 2.10 14.20 12.77
N LEU A 399 2.41 15.44 12.40
CA LEU A 399 2.18 16.62 13.23
C LEU A 399 0.69 16.78 13.57
N ILE A 400 -0.20 16.55 12.61
CA ILE A 400 -1.64 16.68 12.84
C ILE A 400 -2.21 15.39 13.44
N SER A 401 -2.06 14.26 12.75
CA SER A 401 -2.72 13.03 13.16
C SER A 401 -2.17 12.43 14.47
N LYS A 402 -0.86 12.52 14.76
CA LYS A 402 -0.35 12.01 16.05
C LYS A 402 -0.77 12.90 17.22
N GLN A 403 -0.88 14.20 17.02
CA GLN A 403 -1.25 15.10 18.12
C GLN A 403 -2.72 14.96 18.45
N PHE A 404 -3.58 14.84 17.43
CA PHE A 404 -4.98 14.48 17.65
C PHE A 404 -5.13 13.18 18.44
N ASN A 405 -4.34 12.15 18.14
CA ASN A 405 -4.41 10.88 18.88
C ASN A 405 -4.16 11.03 20.39
N ASN A 406 -3.41 12.06 20.82
CA ASN A 406 -3.08 12.31 22.21
C ASN A 406 -4.12 13.15 22.97
N ILE A 407 -5.11 13.74 22.28
CA ILE A 407 -6.15 14.58 22.89
C ILE A 407 -7.26 13.65 23.43
N LYS A 408 -7.44 13.59 24.75
CA LYS A 408 -8.37 12.62 25.38
C LYS A 408 -9.84 12.99 25.16
N GLU A 409 -10.11 14.27 24.98
CA GLU A 409 -11.43 14.87 24.84
C GLU A 409 -12.09 14.57 23.47
N ILE A 410 -11.31 14.07 22.50
CA ILE A 410 -11.80 13.70 21.17
C ILE A 410 -11.90 12.18 21.10
N SER A 411 -13.05 11.66 20.63
CA SER A 411 -13.24 10.22 20.47
C SER A 411 -12.27 9.61 19.46
N ASP A 412 -11.91 8.34 19.64
CA ASP A 412 -10.98 7.64 18.75
C ASP A 412 -11.50 7.51 17.32
N GLU A 413 -12.83 7.41 17.14
CA GLU A 413 -13.44 7.49 15.82
C GLU A 413 -13.19 8.85 15.16
N ARG A 414 -13.40 9.93 15.91
CA ARG A 414 -13.25 11.30 15.40
C ARG A 414 -11.78 11.60 15.09
N LYS A 415 -10.84 11.20 15.96
CA LYS A 415 -9.39 11.32 15.74
C LYS A 415 -8.92 10.73 14.41
N LYS A 416 -9.42 9.53 14.05
CA LYS A 416 -9.06 8.85 12.77
C LYS A 416 -9.46 9.66 11.53
N MET A 417 -10.48 10.52 11.65
CA MET A 417 -10.96 11.36 10.55
C MET A 417 -10.17 12.66 10.39
N LEU A 418 -9.62 13.17 11.50
CA LEU A 418 -8.93 14.46 11.59
C LEU A 418 -7.56 14.42 10.90
N THR A 419 -7.62 14.62 9.58
CA THR A 419 -6.48 14.68 8.67
C THR A 419 -6.40 16.06 8.01
N PRO A 420 -5.25 16.46 7.44
CA PRO A 420 -5.13 17.73 6.74
C PRO A 420 -6.17 17.91 5.62
N SER A 421 -6.47 16.84 4.87
CA SER A 421 -7.54 16.83 3.87
C SER A 421 -8.93 17.06 4.47
N PHE A 422 -9.21 16.49 5.65
CA PHE A 422 -10.47 16.72 6.36
C PHE A 422 -10.62 18.15 6.86
N ILE A 423 -9.52 18.78 7.30
CA ILE A 423 -9.51 20.19 7.70
C ILE A 423 -9.86 21.08 6.50
N LYS A 424 -9.24 20.82 5.33
CA LYS A 424 -9.55 21.55 4.08
C LYS A 424 -11.00 21.35 3.64
N TRP A 425 -11.52 20.12 3.69
CA TRP A 425 -12.94 19.84 3.44
C TRP A 425 -13.86 20.61 4.40
N SER A 426 -13.53 20.63 5.69
CA SER A 426 -14.30 21.35 6.71
C SER A 426 -14.34 22.86 6.46
N LEU A 427 -13.22 23.45 6.05
CA LEU A 427 -13.14 24.86 5.67
C LEU A 427 -14.06 25.16 4.48
N ILE A 428 -14.00 24.34 3.42
CA ILE A 428 -14.83 24.51 2.22
C ILE A 428 -16.31 24.44 2.55
N LYS A 429 -16.74 23.44 3.35
CA LYS A 429 -18.12 23.36 3.83
C LYS A 429 -18.55 24.61 4.58
N LYS A 430 -17.72 25.08 5.52
CA LYS A 430 -18.03 26.28 6.31
C LYS A 430 -18.11 27.54 5.47
N LEU A 431 -17.18 27.75 4.53
CA LEU A 431 -17.22 28.89 3.62
C LEU A 431 -18.48 28.87 2.74
N PHE A 432 -18.87 27.70 2.21
CA PHE A 432 -20.08 27.57 1.42
C PHE A 432 -21.37 27.83 2.22
N HIS A 433 -21.43 27.35 3.47
CA HIS A 433 -22.54 27.66 4.39
C HIS A 433 -22.59 29.14 4.75
N ASN A 434 -21.44 29.82 4.78
CA ASN A 434 -21.35 31.27 4.96
C ASN A 434 -21.66 32.07 3.68
N GLY A 435 -22.12 31.42 2.61
CA GLY A 435 -22.58 32.10 1.40
C GLY A 435 -21.50 32.39 0.34
N ILE A 436 -20.28 31.88 0.51
CA ILE A 436 -19.23 32.01 -0.51
C ILE A 436 -19.60 31.18 -1.74
N LYS A 437 -19.45 31.76 -2.93
CA LYS A 437 -19.78 31.12 -4.21
C LYS A 437 -18.76 30.04 -4.58
N ILE A 438 -19.17 29.08 -5.40
CA ILE A 438 -18.33 27.95 -5.82
C ILE A 438 -17.11 28.43 -6.60
N GLU A 439 -17.28 29.44 -7.45
CA GLU A 439 -16.22 30.05 -8.24
C GLU A 439 -15.15 30.70 -7.35
N ASP A 440 -15.60 31.39 -6.29
CA ASP A 440 -14.71 31.99 -5.30
C ASP A 440 -13.97 30.92 -4.49
N LEU A 441 -14.63 29.80 -4.16
CA LEU A 441 -14.00 28.65 -3.52
C LEU A 441 -12.92 28.01 -4.39
N VAL A 442 -13.17 27.86 -5.70
CA VAL A 442 -12.18 27.35 -6.67
C VAL A 442 -10.96 28.29 -6.70
N LYS A 443 -11.18 29.60 -6.84
CA LYS A 443 -10.10 30.60 -6.86
C LYS A 443 -9.32 30.64 -5.54
N PHE A 444 -10.03 30.58 -4.42
CA PHE A 444 -9.46 30.62 -3.07
C PHE A 444 -8.64 29.38 -2.75
N THR A 445 -9.16 28.18 -3.06
CA THR A 445 -8.56 26.88 -2.67
C THR A 445 -7.67 26.24 -3.72
N GLY A 446 -7.73 26.68 -4.98
CA GLY A 446 -7.00 26.11 -6.12
C GLY A 446 -7.48 24.72 -6.53
N LEU A 447 -8.64 24.28 -6.02
CA LEU A 447 -9.24 22.99 -6.34
C LEU A 447 -10.03 23.07 -7.66
N SER A 448 -10.13 21.95 -8.37
CA SER A 448 -11.03 21.85 -9.52
C SER A 448 -12.50 21.91 -9.08
N LEU A 449 -13.37 22.35 -10.00
CA LEU A 449 -14.82 22.33 -9.81
C LEU A 449 -15.33 20.94 -9.42
N SER A 450 -14.76 19.87 -10.01
CA SER A 450 -15.13 18.49 -9.69
C SER A 450 -14.85 18.13 -8.23
N THR A 451 -13.72 18.58 -7.67
CA THR A 451 -13.40 18.31 -6.25
C THR A 451 -14.28 19.14 -5.31
N ILE A 452 -14.63 20.37 -5.69
CA ILE A 452 -15.59 21.18 -4.91
C ILE A 452 -16.99 20.54 -4.93
N ASP A 453 -17.44 20.06 -6.09
CA ASP A 453 -18.70 19.32 -6.21
C ASP A 453 -18.71 18.07 -5.33
N ASP A 454 -17.64 17.27 -5.34
CA ASP A 454 -17.51 16.10 -4.46
C ASP A 454 -17.61 16.45 -2.97
N TYR A 455 -17.15 17.64 -2.57
CA TYR A 455 -17.17 18.09 -1.16
C TYR A 455 -18.53 18.61 -0.71
N LEU A 456 -19.32 19.15 -1.65
CA LEU A 456 -20.56 19.90 -1.40
C LEU A 456 -21.79 19.29 -2.10
N LYS A 457 -21.68 18.04 -2.59
CA LYS A 457 -22.65 17.42 -3.49
C LYS A 457 -24.10 17.50 -2.99
N ASP A 458 -24.31 17.24 -1.71
CA ASP A 458 -25.65 17.25 -1.11
C ASP A 458 -26.13 18.69 -0.87
N GLU A 459 -25.23 19.58 -0.43
CA GLU A 459 -25.52 20.99 -0.18
C GLU A 459 -25.85 21.77 -1.47
N ILE A 460 -25.15 21.49 -2.57
CA ILE A 460 -25.39 22.08 -3.89
C ILE A 460 -26.79 21.67 -4.38
N LYS A 461 -27.13 20.38 -4.25
CA LYS A 461 -28.46 19.87 -4.61
C LYS A 461 -29.57 20.55 -3.82
N GLN A 462 -29.36 20.78 -2.53
CA GLN A 462 -30.35 21.43 -1.65
C GLN A 462 -30.52 22.93 -1.97
N LYS A 463 -29.46 23.64 -2.36
CA LYS A 463 -29.54 25.06 -2.75
C LYS A 463 -30.06 25.28 -4.17
N GLY A 464 -30.02 24.27 -5.03
CA GLY A 464 -30.49 24.35 -6.40
C GLY A 464 -32.00 24.58 -6.47
N ASN A 465 -32.43 25.67 -7.13
CA ASN A 465 -33.84 25.93 -7.41
C ASN A 465 -34.09 25.87 -8.92
N ALA A 466 -34.62 24.75 -9.39
CA ALA A 466 -34.94 24.53 -10.80
C ALA A 466 -36.00 25.51 -11.34
N GLU A 467 -36.91 26.02 -10.49
CA GLU A 467 -37.92 27.00 -10.90
C GLU A 467 -37.29 28.36 -11.23
N ASN A 468 -36.26 28.77 -10.49
CA ASN A 468 -35.52 29.99 -10.80
C ASN A 468 -34.78 29.88 -12.15
N ILE A 469 -34.27 28.68 -12.48
CA ILE A 469 -33.66 28.42 -13.78
C ILE A 469 -34.73 28.54 -14.87
N ARG A 470 -35.91 27.92 -14.68
CA ARG A 470 -37.03 28.07 -15.63
C ARG A 470 -37.36 29.53 -15.87
N LYS A 471 -37.56 30.35 -14.84
CA LYS A 471 -37.93 31.78 -14.99
C LYS A 471 -36.88 32.63 -15.71
N LYS A 472 -35.60 32.29 -15.58
CA LYS A 472 -34.48 33.03 -16.18
C LYS A 472 -33.90 32.31 -17.40
N HIS A 473 -34.57 31.27 -17.90
CA HIS A 473 -34.05 30.48 -18.99
C HIS A 473 -34.03 31.33 -20.26
N PRO A 474 -32.87 31.47 -20.95
CA PRO A 474 -32.72 32.41 -22.06
C PRO A 474 -33.64 32.11 -23.25
N TYR A 475 -34.18 30.89 -23.31
CA TYR A 475 -35.10 30.45 -24.35
C TYR A 475 -36.58 30.40 -23.93
N ASN A 476 -36.95 30.89 -22.75
CA ASN A 476 -38.37 30.87 -22.32
C ASN A 476 -39.29 31.60 -23.31
N SER A 477 -38.83 32.74 -23.84
CA SER A 477 -39.60 33.54 -24.80
C SER A 477 -40.00 32.77 -26.06
N ILE A 478 -39.18 31.79 -26.49
CA ILE A 478 -39.51 30.92 -27.63
C ILE A 478 -40.75 30.09 -27.29
N PHE A 479 -40.78 29.47 -26.12
CA PHE A 479 -41.90 28.62 -25.71
C PHE A 479 -43.17 29.42 -25.35
N GLU A 480 -43.02 30.67 -24.88
CA GLU A 480 -44.14 31.59 -24.68
C GLU A 480 -44.77 32.03 -26.00
N SER A 481 -43.96 32.19 -27.06
CA SER A 481 -44.45 32.56 -28.40
C SER A 481 -45.16 31.42 -29.15
N ILE A 482 -44.84 30.16 -28.84
CA ILE A 482 -45.51 28.99 -29.43
C ILE A 482 -46.96 28.87 -28.95
N SER A 483 -47.27 29.34 -27.74
CA SER A 483 -48.64 29.37 -27.19
C SER A 483 -49.59 30.37 -27.89
N ASN A 484 -49.08 31.23 -28.77
CA ASN A 484 -49.85 32.20 -29.54
C ASN A 484 -49.98 31.82 -31.04
N ILE A 485 -49.57 30.61 -31.39
CA ILE A 485 -49.77 29.96 -32.69
C ILE A 485 -50.77 28.84 -32.47
#